data_AF-A0A967I367-F1
#
_entry.id   AF-A0A967I367-F1
#
_cell.length_a   1.000
_cell.length_b   1.000
_cell.length_c   1.000
_cell.angle_alpha   90.00
_cell.angle_beta   90.00
_cell.angle_gamma   90.00
#
_symmetry.space_group_name_H-M   'P 1'
#
loop_
_entity.id
_entity.type
_entity.pdbx_description
1 polymer ?
#
loop_
_entity_poly.entity_id
_entity_poly.type
_entity_poly.pdbx_seq_one_letter_code
_entity_poly.pdbx_strand_id
1 'polypeptide(L)'
;MNLDSGALVRRVAVLEKRVDDLPRPERGWTPVFLAEPYTNANFNGDSFSDVAALTKIENTSWSTTVPADAKALIILAQCRDSGSAAGGDLVVKLYSAAAATNEALNCRCGGLTNDYLTSNQGIVPATDGDIWYTVNASGANTMDIWLTVVGYWT
;
A
#
# COMPACT_ATOMS: atom_id res chain seq x y z
N MET A 1 -45.11 22.43 -15.38
CA MET A 1 -44.65 22.20 -13.99
C MET A 1 -43.73 23.36 -13.64
N ASN A 2 -44.26 24.45 -13.06
CA ASN A 2 -43.44 25.59 -12.65
C ASN A 2 -42.76 25.21 -11.34
N LEU A 3 -41.47 24.86 -11.42
CA LEU A 3 -40.66 24.73 -10.21
C LEU A 3 -40.51 26.14 -9.63
N ASP A 4 -40.95 26.32 -8.38
CA ASP A 4 -40.74 27.56 -7.65
C ASP A 4 -39.23 27.80 -7.51
N SER A 5 -38.72 28.77 -8.26
CA SER A 5 -37.31 29.17 -8.26
C SER A 5 -36.79 29.52 -6.86
N GLY A 6 -37.64 30.09 -5.99
CA GLY A 6 -37.27 30.43 -4.61
C GLY A 6 -37.12 29.21 -3.70
N ALA A 7 -37.81 28.11 -3.99
CA ALA A 7 -37.64 26.84 -3.30
C ALA A 7 -36.37 26.12 -3.75
N LEU A 8 -36.03 26.20 -5.05
CA LEU A 8 -34.81 25.60 -5.59
C LEU A 8 -33.54 26.25 -5.01
N VAL A 9 -33.48 27.59 -4.98
CA VAL A 9 -32.32 28.32 -4.43
C VAL A 9 -32.06 27.95 -2.97
N ARG A 10 -33.12 27.82 -2.16
CA ARG A 10 -32.99 27.39 -0.77
C ARG A 10 -32.46 25.96 -0.63
N ARG A 11 -32.88 25.04 -1.51
CA ARG A 11 -32.37 23.66 -1.50
C ARG A 11 -30.90 23.60 -1.90
N VAL A 12 -30.47 24.41 -2.87
CA VAL A 12 -29.07 24.49 -3.28
C VAL A 12 -28.20 25.00 -2.13
N ALA A 13 -28.58 26.10 -1.46
CA ALA A 13 -27.81 26.62 -0.33
C ALA A 13 -27.68 25.63 0.85
N VAL A 14 -28.72 24.82 1.10
CA VAL A 14 -28.66 23.74 2.11
C VAL A 14 -27.73 22.62 1.66
N LEU A 15 -27.73 22.27 0.37
CA LEU A 15 -26.85 21.24 -0.17
C LEU A 15 -25.38 21.67 -0.15
N GLU A 16 -25.08 22.91 -0.53
CA GLU A 16 -23.72 23.48 -0.47
C GLU A 16 -23.17 23.40 0.96
N LYS A 17 -23.94 23.86 1.95
CA LYS A 17 -23.54 23.77 3.35
C LYS A 17 -23.34 22.31 3.81
N ARG A 18 -24.23 21.40 3.38
CA ARG A 18 -24.06 19.97 3.71
C ARG A 18 -22.80 19.41 3.10
N VAL A 19 -22.45 19.79 1.86
CA VAL A 19 -21.21 19.36 1.21
C VAL A 19 -19.98 19.85 1.98
N ASP A 20 -19.99 21.09 2.45
CA ASP A 20 -18.89 21.66 3.24
C ASP A 20 -18.73 20.99 4.61
N ASP A 21 -19.85 20.57 5.22
CA ASP A 21 -19.88 19.94 6.55
C ASP A 21 -19.60 18.42 6.51
N LEU A 22 -19.39 17.80 5.34
CA LEU A 22 -19.21 16.35 5.24
C LEU A 22 -17.82 15.90 5.73
N PRO A 23 -17.72 15.12 6.83
CA PRO A 23 -16.44 14.62 7.33
C PRO A 23 -15.91 13.40 6.56
N ARG A 24 -16.72 12.82 5.66
CA ARG A 24 -16.42 11.66 4.81
C ARG A 24 -17.18 11.79 3.48
N PRO A 25 -16.66 11.23 2.38
CA PRO A 25 -17.38 11.23 1.11
C PRO A 25 -18.74 10.50 1.26
N GLU A 26 -19.79 11.02 0.61
CA GLU A 26 -21.15 10.44 0.67
C GLU A 26 -21.19 8.98 0.16
N ARG A 27 -20.26 8.65 -0.73
CA ARG A 27 -19.96 7.28 -1.15
C ARG A 27 -18.70 6.83 -0.39
N GLY A 28 -18.81 5.78 0.41
CA GLY A 28 -17.65 5.19 1.07
C GLY A 28 -16.62 4.68 0.07
N TRP A 29 -15.41 4.35 0.56
CA TRP A 29 -14.34 3.87 -0.29
C TRP A 29 -14.71 2.54 -0.95
N THR A 30 -14.42 2.43 -2.24
CA THR A 30 -14.76 1.27 -3.07
C THR A 30 -13.48 0.54 -3.47
N PRO A 31 -13.40 -0.80 -3.33
CA PRO A 31 -12.29 -1.57 -3.85
C PRO A 31 -12.32 -1.62 -5.39
N VAL A 32 -11.17 -1.42 -6.00
CA VAL A 32 -10.92 -1.59 -7.43
C VAL A 32 -9.88 -2.68 -7.61
N PHE A 33 -10.27 -3.78 -8.27
CA PHE A 33 -9.36 -4.87 -8.59
C PHE A 33 -8.77 -4.65 -9.98
N LEU A 34 -7.45 -4.81 -10.10
CA LEU A 34 -6.77 -4.65 -11.37
C LEU A 34 -6.95 -5.92 -12.23
N ALA A 35 -7.29 -5.75 -13.50
CA ALA A 35 -7.32 -6.87 -14.46
C ALA A 35 -5.91 -7.43 -14.70
N GLU A 36 -4.92 -6.55 -14.69
CA GLU A 36 -3.49 -6.88 -14.77
C GLU A 36 -2.81 -6.38 -13.50
N PRO A 37 -2.40 -7.29 -12.59
CA PRO A 37 -1.63 -6.91 -11.42
C PRO A 37 -0.35 -6.18 -11.80
N TYR A 38 0.00 -5.17 -11.02
CA TYR A 38 1.17 -4.35 -11.28
C TYR A 38 2.31 -4.74 -10.33
N THR A 39 3.42 -5.27 -10.86
CA THR A 39 4.64 -5.52 -10.10
C THR A 39 5.54 -4.29 -10.12
N ASN A 40 5.97 -3.83 -8.96
CA ASN A 40 6.82 -2.66 -8.82
C ASN A 40 8.21 -2.92 -9.43
N ALA A 41 8.65 -2.05 -10.34
CA ALA A 41 9.95 -2.18 -11.01
C ALA A 41 11.16 -2.09 -10.05
N ASN A 42 11.04 -1.40 -8.92
CA ASN A 42 12.08 -1.33 -7.88
C ASN A 42 12.02 -2.52 -6.91
N PHE A 43 10.92 -3.28 -6.90
CA PHE A 43 10.74 -4.47 -6.07
C PHE A 43 10.29 -5.61 -6.98
N ASN A 44 11.21 -6.00 -7.86
CA ASN A 44 11.04 -7.00 -8.92
C ASN A 44 11.95 -8.22 -8.72
N GLY A 45 12.48 -8.40 -7.50
CA GLY A 45 13.42 -9.46 -7.16
C GLY A 45 14.87 -9.03 -7.00
N ASP A 46 15.16 -7.74 -7.14
CA ASP A 46 16.49 -7.21 -6.81
C ASP A 46 16.81 -7.40 -5.32
N SER A 47 18.08 -7.66 -5.03
CA SER A 47 18.54 -7.95 -3.67
C SER A 47 18.72 -6.66 -2.87
N PHE A 48 18.15 -6.63 -1.67
CA PHE A 48 18.23 -5.54 -0.71
C PHE A 48 19.10 -5.91 0.49
N SER A 49 19.72 -4.87 1.05
CA SER A 49 20.35 -4.90 2.37
C SER A 49 19.33 -4.52 3.46
N ASP A 50 19.77 -4.52 4.72
CA ASP A 50 18.97 -3.97 5.83
C ASP A 50 18.53 -2.52 5.57
N VAL A 51 17.25 -2.27 5.82
CA VAL A 51 16.62 -0.95 5.78
C VAL A 51 15.87 -0.74 7.09
N ALA A 52 16.57 -0.16 8.07
CA ALA A 52 16.04 0.06 9.41
C ALA A 52 15.07 1.26 9.51
N ALA A 53 15.25 2.29 8.67
CA ALA A 53 14.40 3.46 8.64
C ALA A 53 13.23 3.26 7.67
N LEU A 54 12.04 3.73 8.05
CA LEU A 54 10.86 3.72 7.17
C LEU A 54 11.17 4.49 5.89
N THR A 55 11.22 3.77 4.78
CA THR A 55 11.52 4.34 3.47
C THR A 55 10.25 4.38 2.65
N LYS A 56 10.00 5.51 1.99
CA LYS A 56 8.77 5.76 1.25
C LYS A 56 8.78 5.03 -0.10
N ILE A 57 7.65 4.44 -0.46
CA ILE A 57 7.33 3.90 -1.79
C ILE A 57 6.27 4.82 -2.36
N GLU A 58 6.70 5.71 -3.25
CA GLU A 58 5.82 6.69 -3.89
C GLU A 58 4.90 6.03 -4.91
N ASN A 59 3.63 6.39 -4.90
CA ASN A 59 2.63 5.87 -5.81
C ASN A 59 2.90 6.26 -7.28
N THR A 60 3.49 7.42 -7.48
CA THR A 60 3.88 7.83 -8.84
C THR A 60 5.13 7.10 -9.33
N SER A 61 5.98 6.61 -8.41
CA SER A 61 7.22 5.89 -8.74
C SER A 61 6.96 4.41 -9.02
N TRP A 62 5.98 3.81 -8.35
CA TRP A 62 5.58 2.44 -8.65
C TRP A 62 4.59 2.38 -9.83
N SER A 63 3.48 3.13 -9.97
CA SER A 63 2.44 2.81 -10.97
C SER A 63 1.74 4.04 -11.51
N THR A 64 1.48 4.06 -12.82
CA THR A 64 0.53 5.03 -13.42
C THR A 64 -0.92 4.55 -13.35
N THR A 65 -1.14 3.32 -12.87
CA THR A 65 -2.46 2.67 -12.85
C THR A 65 -3.16 2.89 -11.51
N VAL A 66 -2.40 2.98 -10.42
CA VAL A 66 -2.97 3.27 -9.10
C VAL A 66 -3.11 4.80 -8.93
N PRO A 67 -4.30 5.32 -8.61
CA PRO A 67 -4.51 6.75 -8.39
C PRO A 67 -3.69 7.28 -7.22
N ALA A 68 -3.12 8.47 -7.34
CA ALA A 68 -2.34 9.12 -6.28
C ALA A 68 -3.16 9.40 -5.02
N ASP A 69 -4.49 9.36 -5.06
CA ASP A 69 -5.35 9.54 -3.90
C ASP A 69 -5.85 8.21 -3.29
N ALA A 70 -5.32 7.07 -3.74
CA ALA A 70 -5.68 5.75 -3.24
C ALA A 70 -5.56 5.68 -1.71
N LYS A 71 -6.57 5.09 -1.07
CA LYS A 71 -6.71 5.03 0.40
C LYS A 71 -6.08 3.78 1.00
N ALA A 72 -5.97 2.73 0.20
CA ALA A 72 -5.31 1.48 0.56
C ALA A 72 -4.96 0.69 -0.69
N LEU A 73 -4.04 -0.25 -0.53
CA LEU A 73 -3.48 -1.07 -1.61
C LEU A 73 -3.61 -2.54 -1.22
N ILE A 74 -4.03 -3.38 -2.17
CA ILE A 74 -3.98 -4.84 -2.01
C ILE A 74 -2.65 -5.30 -2.58
N ILE A 75 -1.77 -5.76 -1.71
CA ILE A 75 -0.39 -6.10 -2.06
C ILE A 75 -0.16 -7.58 -1.82
N LEU A 76 0.35 -8.25 -2.85
CA LEU A 76 1.08 -9.51 -2.74
C LEU A 76 2.56 -9.17 -2.56
N ALA A 77 3.09 -9.44 -1.36
CA ALA A 77 4.50 -9.32 -1.05
C ALA A 77 5.13 -10.72 -1.10
N GLN A 78 6.29 -10.83 -1.73
CA GLN A 78 7.08 -12.06 -1.75
C GLN A 78 8.52 -11.70 -1.40
N CYS A 79 9.17 -12.59 -0.67
CA CYS A 79 10.59 -12.42 -0.35
C CYS A 79 11.30 -13.76 -0.21
N ARG A 80 12.62 -13.71 -0.33
CA ARG A 80 13.55 -14.77 0.08
C ARG A 80 14.83 -14.12 0.54
N ASP A 81 15.60 -14.84 1.36
CA ASP A 81 16.90 -14.38 1.81
C ASP A 81 17.91 -15.52 1.82
N SER A 82 19.13 -15.26 1.37
CA SER A 82 20.17 -16.29 1.21
C SER A 82 20.77 -16.80 2.52
N GLY A 83 20.51 -16.12 3.65
CA GLY A 83 20.88 -16.51 5.01
C GLY A 83 19.69 -16.88 5.90
N SER A 84 18.50 -17.11 5.33
CA SER A 84 17.26 -17.27 6.08
C SER A 84 17.20 -18.47 7.02
N ALA A 85 17.98 -19.53 6.78
CA ALA A 85 17.97 -20.72 7.63
C ALA A 85 18.55 -20.46 9.02
N ALA A 86 19.47 -19.49 9.13
CA ALA A 86 20.11 -19.12 10.40
C ALA A 86 19.47 -17.88 11.05
N GLY A 87 18.78 -17.04 10.26
CA GLY A 87 18.15 -15.80 10.74
C GLY A 87 16.69 -16.01 11.14
N GLY A 88 16.37 -15.79 12.42
CA GLY A 88 15.00 -15.95 12.91
C GLY A 88 14.01 -14.89 12.42
N ASP A 89 14.44 -13.62 12.31
CA ASP A 89 13.53 -12.48 12.07
C ASP A 89 13.78 -11.77 10.73
N LEU A 90 14.08 -12.52 9.68
CA LEU A 90 14.27 -11.95 8.34
C LEU A 90 12.92 -11.71 7.66
N VAL A 91 12.63 -10.45 7.33
CA VAL A 91 11.28 -10.00 6.97
C VAL A 91 11.30 -8.68 6.21
N VAL A 92 10.38 -8.54 5.26
CA VAL A 92 9.98 -7.23 4.71
C VAL A 92 8.67 -6.81 5.36
N LYS A 93 8.59 -5.57 5.84
CA LYS A 93 7.40 -5.01 6.49
C LYS A 93 6.93 -3.78 5.73
N LEU A 94 5.61 -3.64 5.58
CA LEU A 94 4.95 -2.53 4.92
C LEU A 94 4.09 -1.75 5.92
N TYR A 95 4.05 -0.44 5.75
CA TYR A 95 3.49 0.52 6.68
C TYR A 95 2.66 1.58 5.96
N SER A 96 1.72 2.18 6.68
CA SER A 96 0.78 3.16 6.12
C SER A 96 1.28 4.60 6.07
N ALA A 97 2.32 4.95 6.83
CA ALA A 97 2.83 6.31 6.98
C ALA A 97 4.29 6.34 7.45
N ALA A 98 4.98 7.46 7.22
CA ALA A 98 6.37 7.69 7.61
C ALA A 98 6.65 7.56 9.13
N ALA A 99 5.63 7.77 9.95
CA ALA A 99 5.71 7.69 11.42
C ALA A 99 4.88 6.54 12.01
N ALA A 100 4.47 5.57 11.18
CA ALA A 100 3.71 4.43 11.64
C ALA A 100 4.54 3.56 12.61
N THR A 101 3.94 3.15 13.73
CA THR A 101 4.59 2.31 14.74
C THR A 101 4.31 0.82 14.56
N ASN A 102 3.26 0.48 13.81
CA ASN A 102 2.85 -0.90 13.54
C ASN A 102 2.88 -1.17 12.04
N GLU A 103 3.37 -2.34 11.63
CA GLU A 103 3.25 -2.80 10.26
C GLU A 103 1.80 -3.15 9.92
N ALA A 104 1.42 -2.90 8.66
CA ALA A 104 0.13 -3.31 8.10
C ALA A 104 0.22 -4.69 7.43
N LEU A 105 1.36 -5.00 6.81
CA LEU A 105 1.64 -6.28 6.17
C LEU A 105 3.11 -6.65 6.40
N ASN A 106 3.40 -7.93 6.56
CA ASN A 106 4.77 -8.43 6.57
C ASN A 106 4.89 -9.71 5.73
N CYS A 107 6.05 -9.94 5.15
CA CYS A 107 6.40 -11.20 4.50
C CYS A 107 7.72 -11.68 5.10
N ARG A 108 7.66 -12.79 5.86
CA ARG A 108 8.77 -13.31 6.66
C ARG A 108 9.35 -14.58 6.04
N CYS A 109 10.64 -14.53 5.73
CA CYS A 109 11.42 -15.69 5.25
C CYS A 109 12.33 -16.27 6.33
N GLY A 110 12.55 -15.57 7.45
CA GLY A 110 13.40 -16.04 8.54
C GLY A 110 12.97 -17.39 9.11
N GLY A 111 13.93 -18.29 9.31
CA GLY A 111 13.74 -19.67 9.77
C GLY A 111 13.39 -20.66 8.66
N LEU A 112 13.23 -20.21 7.41
CA LEU A 112 13.06 -21.08 6.25
C LEU A 112 14.42 -21.42 5.63
N THR A 113 14.48 -22.51 4.85
CA THR A 113 15.66 -22.85 4.06
C THR A 113 16.13 -21.64 3.24
N ASN A 114 17.45 -21.45 3.13
CA ASN A 114 18.04 -20.36 2.34
C ASN A 114 17.42 -20.29 0.95
N ASP A 115 17.19 -19.07 0.47
CA ASP A 115 16.60 -18.77 -0.83
C ASP A 115 15.18 -19.33 -1.06
N TYR A 116 14.50 -19.80 0.01
CA TYR A 116 13.12 -20.22 -0.09
C TYR A 116 12.20 -19.01 -0.30
N LEU A 117 11.46 -19.02 -1.40
CA LEU A 117 10.49 -17.98 -1.72
C LEU A 117 9.22 -18.15 -0.89
N THR A 118 8.94 -17.16 -0.06
CA THR A 118 7.70 -17.05 0.70
C THR A 118 6.83 -15.92 0.15
N SER A 119 5.55 -15.93 0.49
CA SER A 119 4.58 -14.93 0.05
C SER A 119 3.56 -14.63 1.12
N ASN A 120 3.14 -13.37 1.22
CA ASN A 120 1.99 -12.95 1.99
C ASN A 120 1.17 -11.90 1.21
N GLN A 121 -0.14 -11.90 1.39
CA GLN A 121 -1.03 -10.94 0.75
C GLN A 121 -1.89 -10.23 1.80
N GLY A 122 -2.07 -8.93 1.62
CA GLY A 122 -2.95 -8.16 2.50
C GLY A 122 -3.22 -6.77 2.00
N ILE A 123 -3.88 -5.98 2.86
CA ILE A 123 -4.29 -4.62 2.58
C ILE A 123 -3.38 -3.69 3.38
N VAL A 124 -2.73 -2.76 2.69
CA VAL A 124 -1.89 -1.73 3.30
C VAL A 124 -2.60 -0.39 3.12
N PRO A 125 -3.05 0.27 4.20
CA PRO A 125 -3.57 1.64 4.12
C PRO A 125 -2.50 2.57 3.55
N ALA A 126 -2.92 3.53 2.74
CA ALA A 126 -2.01 4.44 2.04
C ALA A 126 -2.29 5.89 2.46
N THR A 127 -1.23 6.67 2.56
CA THR A 127 -1.31 8.12 2.78
C THR A 127 -0.99 8.79 1.45
N ASP A 128 -2.01 9.38 0.81
CA ASP A 128 -1.90 9.92 -0.54
C ASP A 128 -1.34 8.89 -1.54
N GLY A 129 -1.89 7.67 -1.49
CA GLY A 129 -1.47 6.56 -2.33
C GLY A 129 -0.11 5.95 -1.99
N ASP A 130 0.66 6.58 -1.10
CA ASP A 130 2.00 6.16 -0.73
C ASP A 130 1.98 5.19 0.45
N ILE A 131 2.99 4.32 0.49
CA ILE A 131 3.27 3.40 1.60
C ILE A 131 4.74 3.46 1.98
N TRP A 132 5.10 2.82 3.08
CA TRP A 132 6.47 2.77 3.56
C TRP A 132 6.91 1.34 3.81
N TYR A 133 8.21 1.08 3.78
CA TYR A 133 8.76 -0.24 4.05
C TYR A 133 9.99 -0.19 4.95
N THR A 134 10.25 -1.32 5.60
CA THR A 134 11.52 -1.67 6.22
C THR A 134 11.92 -3.09 5.81
N VAL A 135 13.21 -3.37 5.86
CA VAL A 135 13.81 -4.67 5.49
C VAL A 135 14.76 -5.10 6.59
N ASN A 136 14.58 -6.33 7.07
CA ASN A 136 15.55 -7.02 7.92
C ASN A 136 16.09 -8.23 7.13
N ALA A 137 17.30 -8.07 6.59
CA ALA A 137 18.03 -9.01 5.76
C ALA A 137 19.12 -9.74 6.58
N SER A 138 19.61 -10.88 6.10
CA SER A 138 20.73 -11.55 6.79
C SER A 138 22.07 -10.86 6.58
N GLY A 139 22.18 -9.99 5.56
CA GLY A 139 23.37 -9.22 5.26
C GLY A 139 23.16 -8.24 4.11
N ALA A 140 24.28 -7.78 3.56
CA ALA A 140 24.24 -6.86 2.43
C ALA A 140 23.78 -7.58 1.16
N ASN A 141 22.71 -7.07 0.54
CA ASN A 141 22.13 -7.58 -0.70
C ASN A 141 21.79 -9.07 -0.63
N THR A 142 21.17 -9.50 0.47
CA THR A 142 20.76 -10.90 0.67
C THR A 142 19.27 -11.13 0.52
N MET A 143 18.43 -10.08 0.63
CA MET A 143 16.99 -10.21 0.61
C MET A 143 16.39 -9.78 -0.72
N ASP A 144 15.88 -10.72 -1.51
CA ASP A 144 15.15 -10.43 -2.74
C ASP A 144 13.68 -10.17 -2.44
N ILE A 145 13.09 -9.11 -3.00
CA ILE A 145 11.71 -8.69 -2.70
C ILE A 145 10.92 -8.45 -3.98
N TRP A 146 9.70 -9.00 -4.02
CA TRP A 146 8.68 -8.68 -5.03
C TRP A 146 7.47 -8.04 -4.38
N LEU A 147 7.03 -6.88 -4.88
CA LEU A 147 5.78 -6.24 -4.47
C LEU A 147 4.85 -6.12 -5.68
N THR A 148 3.71 -6.78 -5.61
CA THR A 148 2.70 -6.78 -6.67
C THR A 148 1.37 -6.24 -6.15
N VAL A 149 0.86 -5.21 -6.81
CA VAL A 149 -0.46 -4.63 -6.56
C VAL A 149 -1.50 -5.38 -7.33
N VAL A 150 -2.52 -5.89 -6.65
CA VAL A 150 -3.65 -6.58 -7.29
C VAL A 150 -4.93 -5.75 -7.26
N GLY A 151 -4.94 -4.67 -6.49
CA GLY A 151 -6.08 -3.77 -6.36
C GLY A 151 -5.80 -2.62 -5.39
N TYR A 152 -6.74 -1.69 -5.28
CA TYR A 152 -6.66 -0.53 -4.40
C TYR A 152 -8.05 -0.06 -3.94
N TRP A 153 -8.12 0.85 -2.97
CA TRP A 153 -9.35 1.55 -2.56
C TRP A 153 -9.31 3.01 -2.99
N THR A 154 -10.45 3.51 -3.49
CA THR A 154 -10.71 4.92 -3.82
C THR A 154 -11.96 5.42 -3.10
#